data_AF-A0A843IM46-F1
#
_entry.id   AF-A0A843IM46-F1
#
_cell.length_a   1.000
_cell.length_b   1.000
_cell.length_c   1.000
_cell.angle_alpha   90.00
_cell.angle_beta   90.00
_cell.angle_gamma   90.00
#
_symmetry.space_group_name_H-M   'P 1'
#
loop_
_entity.id
_entity.type
_entity.pdbx_description
1 polymer ?
#
loop_
_entity_poly.entity_id
_entity_poly.type
_entity_poly.pdbx_seq_one_letter_code
_entity_poly.pdbx_strand_id
1 'polypeptide(L)'
;MPKQSLNKSSIFIVTIFFVLLVSNIILVASLVNYYIQNHEFHISFGFMNYVFSMISALIILGFISTRLPQFRNLGDSSIYEISYLIILGVFSIILSYFNQSAHAGEFIRPFLGMFRVVSVMLILLLIASKTKSFKNILKGNATKKDLLVALVIFAILGCISSVYYIPVHDSMANVRNMVIMIAGLFGGPVVGIPAGLIAGGFRFIQGGNTAFPCSLATVIAGVLGSMIYVANRKRFIKGFAAAILMFLYIGFEMMLIVVLTPPSISIGYVNAIYPLMVFGSVFGMVLFLMIIKENKHDAHSYEELRLNEFENTLDEYQNKIDQLEEDIEILKNKNDLYYS
;
A
#
# COMPACT_ATOMS: atom_id res chain seq x y z
N MET A 1 20.86 31.83 -5.63
CA MET A 1 20.02 30.64 -5.38
C MET A 1 19.21 30.87 -4.11
N PRO A 2 17.88 31.02 -4.16
CA PRO A 2 17.12 31.18 -2.93
C PRO A 2 17.12 29.84 -2.19
N LYS A 3 17.54 29.85 -0.91
CA LYS A 3 17.38 28.72 0.00
C LYS A 3 15.90 28.33 0.02
N GLN A 4 15.54 27.22 -0.61
CA GLN A 4 14.25 26.57 -0.39
C GLN A 4 14.17 26.22 1.09
N SER A 5 13.48 27.05 1.87
CA SER A 5 13.12 26.72 3.24
C SER A 5 12.27 25.46 3.19
N LEU A 6 12.73 24.39 3.83
CA LEU A 6 11.95 23.17 3.96
C LEU A 6 10.61 23.51 4.60
N ASN A 7 9.52 23.30 3.86
CA ASN A 7 8.16 23.48 4.37
C ASN A 7 8.00 22.68 5.69
N LYS A 8 7.34 23.27 6.70
CA LYS A 8 7.10 22.66 8.03
C LYS A 8 6.52 21.24 7.93
N SER A 9 5.66 20.97 6.95
CA SER A 9 5.13 19.63 6.67
C SER A 9 6.19 18.63 6.21
N SER A 10 7.16 19.08 5.41
CA SER A 10 8.27 18.25 4.93
C SER A 10 9.22 17.91 6.07
N ILE A 11 9.51 18.87 6.95
CA ILE A 11 10.34 18.64 8.16
C ILE A 11 9.70 17.56 9.04
N PHE A 12 8.39 17.65 9.27
CA PHE A 12 7.67 16.67 10.09
C PHE A 12 7.71 15.24 9.54
N ILE A 13 7.50 15.06 8.22
CA ILE A 13 7.62 13.74 7.59
C ILE A 13 9.06 13.22 7.73
N VAL A 14 10.07 14.08 7.50
CA VAL A 14 11.49 13.71 7.67
C VAL A 14 11.77 13.29 9.12
N THR A 15 11.21 13.98 10.12
CA THR A 15 11.35 13.59 11.54
C THR A 15 10.77 12.21 11.80
N ILE A 16 9.59 11.88 11.27
CA ILE A 16 9.00 10.53 11.41
C ILE A 16 9.93 9.48 10.81
N PHE A 17 10.42 9.70 9.59
CA PHE A 17 11.35 8.77 8.93
C PHE A 17 12.65 8.62 9.72
N PHE A 18 13.16 9.72 10.27
CA PHE A 18 14.37 9.70 11.09
C PHE A 18 14.18 8.87 12.37
N VAL A 19 13.07 9.05 13.09
CA VAL A 19 12.75 8.25 14.29
C VAL A 19 12.66 6.77 13.94
N LEU A 20 11.96 6.42 12.85
CA LEU A 20 11.87 5.03 12.42
C LEU A 20 13.23 4.48 11.99
N LEU A 21 14.06 5.25 11.30
CA LEU A 21 15.42 4.86 10.94
C LEU A 21 16.29 4.59 12.17
N VAL A 22 16.29 5.49 13.15
CA VAL A 22 17.02 5.31 14.40
C VAL A 22 16.55 4.06 15.14
N SER A 23 15.23 3.80 15.18
CA SER A 23 14.69 2.57 15.78
C SER A 23 15.18 1.29 15.09
N ASN A 24 15.32 1.32 13.76
CA ASN A 24 15.87 0.21 12.99
C ASN A 24 17.37 0.00 13.29
N ILE A 25 18.15 1.08 13.40
CA ILE A 25 19.57 1.01 13.76
C ILE A 25 19.73 0.39 15.15
N ILE A 26 18.92 0.83 16.13
CA ILE A 26 18.91 0.29 17.49
C ILE A 26 18.56 -1.20 17.47
N LEU A 27 17.52 -1.60 16.71
CA LEU A 27 17.14 -3.01 16.57
C LEU A 27 18.31 -3.85 16.03
N VAL A 28 18.92 -3.42 14.92
CA VAL A 28 20.02 -4.16 14.29
C VAL A 28 21.22 -4.25 15.24
N ALA A 29 21.60 -3.16 15.89
CA ALA A 29 22.68 -3.15 16.87
C ALA A 29 22.39 -4.11 18.05
N SER A 30 21.14 -4.14 18.53
CA SER A 30 20.71 -5.03 19.61
C SER A 30 20.76 -6.50 19.21
N LEU A 31 20.31 -6.83 17.99
CA LEU A 31 20.40 -8.18 17.45
C LEU A 31 21.86 -8.62 17.30
N VAL A 32 22.70 -7.77 16.71
CA VAL A 32 24.13 -8.07 16.54
C VAL A 32 24.82 -8.29 17.88
N ASN A 33 24.57 -7.43 18.88
CA ASN A 33 25.15 -7.59 20.21
C ASN A 33 24.70 -8.90 20.88
N TYR A 34 23.42 -9.26 20.76
CA TYR A 34 22.92 -10.54 21.25
C TYR A 34 23.60 -11.74 20.58
N TYR A 35 23.81 -11.67 19.26
CA TYR A 35 24.52 -12.72 18.52
C TYR A 35 25.98 -12.85 18.97
N ILE A 36 26.68 -11.74 19.19
CA ILE A 36 28.06 -11.73 19.70
C ILE A 36 28.16 -12.38 21.09
N GLN A 37 27.17 -12.14 21.97
CA GLN A 37 27.21 -12.65 23.34
C GLN A 37 26.86 -14.14 23.47
N ASN A 38 26.04 -14.69 22.56
CA ASN A 38 25.51 -16.06 22.70
C ASN A 38 26.12 -17.08 21.74
N HIS A 39 26.85 -16.66 20.71
CA HIS A 39 27.56 -17.54 19.79
C HIS A 39 29.00 -17.05 19.57
N GLU A 40 29.98 -17.96 19.57
CA GLU A 40 31.30 -17.66 19.00
C GLU A 40 31.08 -17.14 17.57
N PHE A 41 31.68 -16.00 17.25
CA PHE A 41 31.39 -15.21 16.04
C PHE A 41 31.81 -15.94 14.76
N HIS A 42 31.06 -16.97 14.37
CA HIS A 42 30.99 -17.44 13.01
C HIS A 42 29.85 -16.67 12.37
N ILE A 43 30.18 -15.72 11.48
CA ILE A 43 29.21 -15.15 10.54
C ILE A 43 28.62 -16.35 9.79
N SER A 44 27.47 -16.86 10.23
CA SER A 44 26.82 -17.94 9.52
C SER A 44 26.44 -17.37 8.16
N PHE A 45 26.71 -18.14 7.11
CA PHE A 45 26.38 -17.80 5.73
C PHE A 45 24.88 -17.39 5.60
N GLY A 46 24.03 -17.93 6.48
CA GLY A 46 22.60 -17.59 6.58
C GLY A 46 22.30 -16.13 6.88
N PHE A 47 23.00 -15.48 7.83
CA PHE A 47 22.72 -14.07 8.18
C PHE A 47 23.05 -13.11 7.03
N MET A 48 24.20 -13.31 6.40
CA MET A 48 24.59 -12.54 5.21
C MET A 48 23.60 -12.74 4.07
N ASN A 49 23.09 -13.98 3.88
CA ASN A 49 22.06 -14.26 2.88
C ASN A 49 20.73 -13.54 3.17
N TYR A 50 20.31 -13.39 4.43
CA TYR A 50 19.11 -12.61 4.76
C TYR A 50 19.27 -11.12 4.41
N VAL A 51 20.43 -10.53 4.74
CA VAL A 51 20.73 -9.14 4.43
C VAL A 51 20.79 -8.92 2.92
N PHE A 52 21.51 -9.78 2.19
CA PHE A 52 21.57 -9.70 0.73
C PHE A 52 20.20 -9.90 0.08
N SER A 53 19.39 -10.86 0.53
CA SER A 53 18.05 -11.09 -0.01
C SER A 53 17.12 -9.90 0.22
N MET A 54 17.21 -9.25 1.38
CA MET A 54 16.43 -8.05 1.68
C MET A 54 16.86 -6.87 0.78
N ILE A 55 18.17 -6.68 0.59
CA ILE A 55 18.71 -5.64 -0.31
C ILE A 55 18.31 -5.92 -1.76
N SER A 56 18.45 -7.16 -2.23
CA SER A 56 18.03 -7.58 -3.58
C SER A 56 16.54 -7.39 -3.81
N ALA A 57 15.68 -7.76 -2.85
CA ALA A 57 14.25 -7.53 -2.94
C ALA A 57 13.91 -6.04 -3.03
N LEU A 58 14.58 -5.18 -2.25
CA LEU A 58 14.41 -3.72 -2.30
C LEU A 58 14.87 -3.12 -3.64
N ILE A 59 15.99 -3.60 -4.19
CA ILE A 59 16.50 -3.16 -5.49
C ILE A 59 15.55 -3.60 -6.62
N ILE A 60 15.11 -4.86 -6.62
CA ILE A 60 14.16 -5.39 -7.62
C ILE A 60 12.84 -4.63 -7.54
N LEU A 61 12.31 -4.40 -6.33
CA LEU A 61 11.09 -3.61 -6.11
C LEU A 61 11.25 -2.16 -6.57
N GLY A 62 12.38 -1.53 -6.27
CA GLY A 62 12.70 -0.17 -6.73
C GLY A 62 12.81 -0.09 -8.25
N PHE A 63 13.44 -1.08 -8.88
CA PHE A 63 13.58 -1.18 -10.34
C PHE A 63 12.23 -1.40 -11.03
N ILE A 64 11.43 -2.35 -10.54
CA ILE A 64 10.09 -2.63 -11.04
C ILE A 64 9.19 -1.41 -10.87
N SER A 65 9.15 -0.79 -9.68
CA SER A 65 8.32 0.40 -9.40
C SER A 65 8.69 1.61 -10.27
N THR A 66 9.94 1.74 -10.70
CA THR A 66 10.41 2.90 -11.48
C THR A 66 10.28 2.69 -12.98
N ARG A 67 10.41 1.45 -13.48
CA ARG A 67 10.32 1.11 -14.91
C ARG A 67 8.92 0.70 -15.38
N LEU A 68 8.02 0.27 -14.50
CA LEU A 68 6.66 -0.14 -14.87
C LEU A 68 5.86 0.90 -15.67
N PRO A 69 5.91 2.21 -15.34
CA PRO A 69 5.18 3.22 -16.11
C PRO A 69 5.65 3.32 -17.57
N GLN A 70 6.88 2.90 -17.88
CA GLN A 70 7.44 2.98 -19.23
C GLN A 70 6.95 1.80 -20.11
N PHE A 71 6.64 0.65 -19.52
CA PHE A 71 6.08 -0.50 -20.23
C PHE A 71 4.57 -0.37 -20.53
N ARG A 72 3.86 0.51 -19.78
CA ARG A 72 2.43 0.78 -19.99
C ARG A 72 2.13 1.65 -21.21
N ASN A 73 3.15 2.26 -21.82
CA ASN A 73 2.99 3.02 -23.07
C ASN A 73 2.84 2.12 -24.32
N LEU A 74 2.69 0.79 -24.16
CA LEU A 74 2.65 -0.17 -25.25
C LEU A 74 1.33 -0.95 -25.41
N GLY A 75 0.25 -0.62 -24.66
CA GLY A 75 -1.09 -1.20 -24.92
C GLY A 75 -1.97 -1.45 -23.68
N ASP A 76 -3.21 -1.88 -23.91
CA ASP A 76 -4.35 -1.99 -22.97
C ASP A 76 -4.04 -2.55 -21.56
N SER A 77 -4.33 -1.75 -20.53
CA SER A 77 -3.89 -1.97 -19.13
C SER A 77 -4.46 -3.22 -18.45
N SER A 78 -5.65 -3.70 -18.84
CA SER A 78 -6.27 -4.86 -18.19
C SER A 78 -5.58 -6.19 -18.51
N ILE A 79 -4.99 -6.30 -19.71
CA ILE A 79 -4.28 -7.51 -20.15
C ILE A 79 -2.99 -7.67 -19.35
N TYR A 80 -2.30 -6.58 -19.01
CA TYR A 80 -1.05 -6.63 -18.25
C TYR A 80 -1.26 -6.95 -16.76
N GLU A 81 -2.37 -6.50 -16.15
CA GLU A 81 -2.72 -6.86 -14.77
C GLU A 81 -3.10 -8.35 -14.64
N ILE A 82 -3.92 -8.85 -15.57
CA ILE A 82 -4.29 -10.27 -15.63
C ILE A 82 -3.06 -11.12 -15.96
N SER A 83 -2.21 -10.67 -16.89
CA SER A 83 -0.95 -11.33 -17.22
C SER A 83 0.00 -11.36 -16.03
N TYR A 84 0.05 -10.32 -15.20
CA TYR A 84 0.89 -10.28 -14.00
C TYR A 84 0.39 -11.25 -12.92
N LEU A 85 -0.92 -11.31 -12.67
CA LEU A 85 -1.52 -12.28 -11.75
C LEU A 85 -1.33 -13.73 -12.24
N ILE A 86 -1.42 -13.95 -13.55
CA ILE A 86 -1.15 -15.25 -14.17
C ILE A 86 0.35 -15.58 -14.08
N ILE A 87 1.26 -14.66 -14.39
CA ILE A 87 2.72 -14.87 -14.30
C ILE A 87 3.14 -15.13 -12.85
N LEU A 88 2.59 -14.42 -11.88
CA LEU A 88 2.84 -14.66 -10.46
C LEU A 88 2.24 -15.98 -9.97
N GLY A 89 1.03 -16.33 -10.42
CA GLY A 89 0.40 -17.62 -10.15
C GLY A 89 1.23 -18.77 -10.73
N VAL A 90 1.68 -18.65 -11.97
CA VAL A 90 2.54 -19.62 -12.67
C VAL A 90 3.93 -19.68 -12.04
N PHE A 91 4.52 -18.56 -11.65
CA PHE A 91 5.79 -18.51 -10.91
C PHE A 91 5.68 -19.18 -9.53
N SER A 92 4.56 -18.98 -8.83
CA SER A 92 4.26 -19.66 -7.57
C SER A 92 4.07 -21.18 -7.77
N ILE A 93 3.46 -21.62 -8.87
CA ILE A 93 3.28 -23.04 -9.22
C ILE A 93 4.63 -23.67 -9.60
N ILE A 94 5.45 -22.98 -10.40
CA ILE A 94 6.80 -23.41 -10.80
C ILE A 94 7.73 -23.49 -9.58
N LEU A 95 7.69 -22.51 -8.67
CA LEU A 95 8.43 -22.55 -7.40
C LEU A 95 7.94 -23.67 -6.47
N SER A 96 6.63 -23.95 -6.46
CA SER A 96 6.06 -25.10 -5.75
C SER A 96 6.45 -26.44 -6.38
N TYR A 97 6.75 -26.49 -7.68
CA TYR A 97 7.20 -27.69 -8.39
C TYR A 97 8.70 -27.96 -8.19
N PHE A 98 9.53 -26.91 -8.12
CA PHE A 98 10.97 -27.01 -7.78
C PHE A 98 11.26 -27.30 -6.29
N ASN A 99 10.20 -27.45 -5.47
CA ASN A 99 10.21 -27.79 -4.05
C ASN A 99 10.66 -29.25 -3.75
N GLN A 100 11.24 -29.95 -4.72
CA GLN A 100 11.83 -31.29 -4.55
C GLN A 100 13.35 -31.28 -4.30
N SER A 101 14.02 -30.13 -4.41
CA SER A 101 15.44 -29.98 -4.03
C SER A 101 15.55 -29.70 -2.52
N ALA A 102 15.97 -30.71 -1.76
CA ALA A 102 15.77 -30.87 -0.30
C ALA A 102 16.22 -29.73 0.66
N HIS A 103 16.91 -28.68 0.22
CA HIS A 103 17.32 -27.55 1.09
C HIS A 103 16.79 -26.17 0.67
N ALA A 104 16.41 -25.98 -0.60
CA ALA A 104 15.79 -24.73 -1.04
C ALA A 104 14.31 -24.64 -0.61
N GLY A 105 13.65 -25.79 -0.46
CA GLY A 105 12.24 -25.89 -0.08
C GLY A 105 11.92 -25.28 1.29
N GLU A 106 12.73 -25.54 2.33
CA GLU A 106 12.47 -25.02 3.68
C GLU A 106 12.60 -23.49 3.77
N PHE A 107 13.55 -22.91 3.02
CA PHE A 107 13.75 -21.46 2.99
C PHE A 107 12.67 -20.74 2.17
N ILE A 108 12.27 -21.27 1.01
CA ILE A 108 11.35 -20.59 0.08
C ILE A 108 9.88 -20.73 0.53
N ARG A 109 9.51 -21.84 1.17
CA ARG A 109 8.11 -22.14 1.58
C ARG A 109 7.46 -21.02 2.39
N PRO A 110 8.09 -20.44 3.44
CA PRO A 110 7.46 -19.36 4.20
C PRO A 110 7.21 -18.09 3.36
N PHE A 111 8.10 -17.77 2.40
CA PHE A 111 7.92 -16.64 1.50
C PHE A 111 6.77 -16.86 0.51
N LEU A 112 6.61 -18.08 -0.02
CA LEU A 112 5.45 -18.44 -0.85
C LEU A 112 4.15 -18.36 -0.05
N GLY A 113 4.16 -18.85 1.20
CA GLY A 113 3.04 -18.68 2.12
C GLY A 113 2.70 -17.21 2.34
N MET A 114 3.72 -16.38 2.56
CA MET A 114 3.53 -14.95 2.78
C MET A 114 3.02 -14.25 1.52
N PHE A 115 3.52 -14.63 0.35
CA PHE A 115 3.01 -14.16 -0.93
C PHE A 115 1.51 -14.46 -1.07
N ARG A 116 1.07 -15.69 -0.75
CA ARG A 116 -0.36 -16.05 -0.71
C ARG A 116 -1.16 -15.18 0.26
N VAL A 117 -0.65 -14.92 1.47
CA VAL A 117 -1.31 -14.02 2.43
C VAL A 117 -1.48 -12.63 1.86
N VAL A 118 -0.42 -12.07 1.26
CA VAL A 118 -0.45 -10.76 0.61
C VAL A 118 -1.43 -10.74 -0.56
N SER A 119 -1.40 -11.74 -1.45
CA SER A 119 -2.31 -11.82 -2.61
C SER A 119 -3.77 -11.80 -2.20
N VAL A 120 -4.16 -12.58 -1.18
CA VAL A 120 -5.55 -12.58 -0.68
C VAL A 120 -5.91 -11.21 -0.13
N MET A 121 -5.05 -10.60 0.69
CA MET A 121 -5.32 -9.26 1.22
C MET A 121 -5.41 -8.19 0.13
N LEU A 122 -4.59 -8.29 -0.91
CA LEU A 122 -4.65 -7.39 -2.06
C LEU A 122 -5.91 -7.58 -2.89
N ILE A 123 -6.38 -8.81 -3.10
CA ILE A 123 -7.67 -9.08 -3.76
C ILE A 123 -8.81 -8.43 -2.97
N LEU A 124 -8.82 -8.58 -1.64
CA LEU A 124 -9.83 -7.93 -0.79
C LEU A 124 -9.75 -6.40 -0.85
N LEU A 125 -8.53 -5.83 -0.85
CA LEU A 125 -8.31 -4.40 -1.03
C LEU A 125 -8.71 -3.92 -2.44
N LEU A 126 -8.51 -4.73 -3.48
CA LEU A 126 -8.93 -4.48 -4.85
C LEU A 126 -10.45 -4.38 -4.93
N ILE A 127 -11.16 -5.36 -4.35
CA ILE A 127 -12.62 -5.35 -4.28
C ILE A 127 -13.10 -4.10 -3.53
N ALA A 128 -12.49 -3.79 -2.38
CA ALA A 128 -12.77 -2.56 -1.65
C ALA A 128 -12.53 -1.31 -2.49
N SER A 129 -11.49 -1.29 -3.33
CA SER A 129 -11.13 -0.15 -4.18
C SER A 129 -12.17 0.17 -5.25
N LYS A 130 -12.98 -0.81 -5.66
CA LYS A 130 -14.06 -0.62 -6.64
C LYS A 130 -15.33 -0.01 -6.05
N THR A 131 -15.44 0.07 -4.72
CA THR A 131 -16.60 0.69 -4.04
C THR A 131 -16.66 2.20 -4.26
N LYS A 132 -17.89 2.77 -4.25
CA LYS A 132 -18.11 4.21 -4.41
C LYS A 132 -17.40 5.03 -3.33
N SER A 133 -17.41 4.52 -2.09
CA SER A 133 -16.70 5.12 -0.95
C SER A 133 -15.21 5.34 -1.26
N PHE A 134 -14.53 4.31 -1.75
CA PHE A 134 -13.11 4.37 -2.07
C PHE A 134 -12.81 5.33 -3.23
N LYS A 135 -13.63 5.30 -4.28
CA LYS A 135 -13.53 6.25 -5.40
C LYS A 135 -13.69 7.70 -4.94
N ASN A 136 -14.64 7.99 -4.05
CA ASN A 136 -14.86 9.34 -3.51
C ASN A 136 -13.66 9.83 -2.68
N ILE A 137 -13.04 8.96 -1.88
CA ILE A 137 -11.82 9.28 -1.13
C ILE A 137 -10.65 9.58 -2.08
N LEU A 138 -10.48 8.78 -3.14
CA LEU A 138 -9.43 9.02 -4.14
C LEU A 138 -9.59 10.35 -4.88
N LYS A 139 -10.83 10.75 -5.18
CA LYS A 139 -11.18 12.03 -5.82
C LYS A 139 -11.10 13.23 -4.87
N GLY A 140 -10.94 13.00 -3.56
CA GLY A 140 -10.92 14.07 -2.56
C GLY A 140 -12.32 14.60 -2.18
N ASN A 141 -13.39 13.99 -2.67
CA ASN A 141 -14.78 14.39 -2.46
C ASN A 141 -15.52 13.48 -1.46
N ALA A 142 -14.78 12.85 -0.54
CA ALA A 142 -15.33 11.91 0.41
C ALA A 142 -16.32 12.56 1.39
N THR A 143 -17.50 11.96 1.49
CA THR A 143 -18.48 12.29 2.53
C THR A 143 -18.14 11.59 3.84
N LYS A 144 -18.76 12.02 4.95
CA LYS A 144 -18.65 11.31 6.24
C LYS A 144 -19.11 9.84 6.15
N LYS A 145 -20.09 9.55 5.28
CA LYS A 145 -20.57 8.19 5.02
C LYS A 145 -19.50 7.36 4.31
N ASP A 146 -18.80 7.94 3.34
CA ASP A 146 -17.71 7.24 2.64
C ASP A 146 -16.59 6.88 3.62
N LEU A 147 -16.20 7.82 4.49
CA LEU A 147 -15.20 7.58 5.54
C LEU A 147 -15.64 6.49 6.54
N LEU A 148 -16.91 6.48 6.94
CA LEU A 148 -17.45 5.43 7.83
C LEU A 148 -17.41 4.05 7.16
N VAL A 149 -17.80 3.96 5.89
CA VAL A 149 -17.73 2.70 5.12
C VAL A 149 -16.28 2.24 4.99
N ALA A 150 -15.35 3.15 4.69
CA ALA A 150 -13.93 2.83 4.59
C ALA A 150 -13.36 2.34 5.93
N LEU A 151 -13.73 2.98 7.05
CA LEU A 151 -13.39 2.53 8.39
C LEU A 151 -13.85 1.09 8.63
N VAL A 152 -15.11 0.78 8.36
CA VAL A 152 -15.67 -0.57 8.58
C VAL A 152 -14.91 -1.60 7.74
N ILE A 153 -14.67 -1.29 6.46
CA ILE A 153 -13.90 -2.18 5.57
C ILE A 153 -12.49 -2.42 6.12
N PHE A 154 -11.74 -1.36 6.44
CA PHE A 154 -10.37 -1.50 6.93
C PHE A 154 -10.28 -2.16 8.31
N ALA A 155 -11.27 -1.95 9.18
CA ALA A 155 -11.35 -2.65 10.47
C ALA A 155 -11.55 -4.16 10.25
N ILE A 156 -12.48 -4.55 9.37
CA ILE A 156 -12.71 -5.96 9.01
C ILE A 156 -11.44 -6.56 8.40
N LEU A 157 -10.82 -5.88 7.43
CA LEU A 157 -9.59 -6.37 6.80
C LEU A 157 -8.42 -6.45 7.81
N GLY A 158 -8.34 -5.54 8.77
CA GLY A 158 -7.37 -5.58 9.87
C GLY A 158 -7.57 -6.81 10.78
N CYS A 159 -8.82 -7.15 11.10
CA CYS A 159 -9.14 -8.36 11.86
C CYS A 159 -8.86 -9.63 11.04
N ILE A 160 -9.28 -9.68 9.77
CA ILE A 160 -9.02 -10.81 8.88
C ILE A 160 -7.51 -11.04 8.70
N SER A 161 -6.73 -9.98 8.48
CA SER A 161 -5.26 -10.09 8.38
C SER A 161 -4.58 -10.45 9.70
N SER A 162 -5.29 -10.39 10.84
CA SER A 162 -4.80 -10.94 12.10
C SER A 162 -4.93 -12.45 12.18
N VAL A 163 -6.03 -13.01 11.64
CA VAL A 163 -6.29 -14.46 11.65
C VAL A 163 -5.68 -15.17 10.43
N TYR A 164 -5.47 -14.46 9.33
CA TYR A 164 -4.87 -15.00 8.12
C TYR A 164 -3.36 -14.75 8.12
N TYR A 165 -2.64 -15.63 8.80
CA TYR A 165 -1.19 -15.56 9.01
C TYR A 165 -0.47 -16.83 8.53
N ILE A 166 0.85 -16.75 8.40
CA ILE A 166 1.73 -17.91 8.21
C ILE A 166 2.36 -18.29 9.54
N PRO A 167 2.14 -19.53 10.03
CA PRO A 167 2.85 -20.04 11.19
C PRO A 167 4.30 -20.32 10.81
N VAL A 168 5.23 -19.72 11.55
CA VAL A 168 6.67 -19.99 11.43
C VAL A 168 7.20 -20.25 12.82
N HIS A 169 7.49 -21.51 13.13
CA HIS A 169 7.69 -21.98 14.51
C HIS A 169 6.49 -21.55 15.39
N ASP A 170 6.75 -20.92 16.53
CA ASP A 170 5.73 -20.39 17.45
C ASP A 170 5.28 -18.96 17.12
N SER A 171 5.59 -18.47 15.92
CA SER A 171 5.37 -17.08 15.51
C SER A 171 4.33 -16.94 14.40
N MET A 172 3.55 -15.87 14.45
CA MET A 172 2.43 -15.61 13.54
C MET A 172 2.77 -14.47 12.56
N ALA A 173 3.41 -14.81 11.43
CA ALA A 173 3.78 -13.84 10.40
C ALA A 173 2.53 -13.37 9.63
N ASN A 174 2.29 -12.06 9.59
CA ASN A 174 1.05 -11.50 9.01
C ASN A 174 1.31 -10.13 8.36
N VAL A 175 0.28 -9.58 7.71
CA VAL A 175 0.34 -8.27 7.03
C VAL A 175 -0.64 -7.25 7.62
N ARG A 176 -1.06 -7.44 8.87
CA ARG A 176 -2.07 -6.58 9.52
C ARG A 176 -1.67 -5.11 9.53
N ASN A 177 -0.44 -4.82 9.92
CA ASN A 177 0.02 -3.45 10.03
C ASN A 177 0.13 -2.77 8.66
N MET A 178 0.36 -3.53 7.58
CA MET A 178 0.26 -3.00 6.22
C MET A 178 -1.16 -2.50 5.92
N VAL A 179 -2.18 -3.32 6.20
CA VAL A 179 -3.59 -2.96 5.98
C VAL A 179 -3.97 -1.71 6.78
N ILE A 180 -3.57 -1.64 8.06
CA ILE A 180 -3.88 -0.51 8.93
C ILE A 180 -3.09 0.75 8.56
N MET A 181 -1.82 0.62 8.17
CA MET A 181 -1.02 1.74 7.63
C MET A 181 -1.68 2.30 6.37
N ILE A 182 -2.12 1.43 5.46
CA ILE A 182 -2.88 1.83 4.27
C ILE A 182 -4.15 2.59 4.67
N ALA A 183 -4.91 2.10 5.65
CA ALA A 183 -6.12 2.76 6.13
C ALA A 183 -5.85 4.21 6.58
N GLY A 184 -4.75 4.43 7.31
CA GLY A 184 -4.32 5.76 7.74
C GLY A 184 -3.85 6.65 6.59
N LEU A 185 -3.02 6.13 5.68
CA LEU A 185 -2.51 6.85 4.51
C LEU A 185 -3.61 7.17 3.49
N PHE A 186 -4.70 6.41 3.50
CA PHE A 186 -5.81 6.54 2.56
C PHE A 186 -6.94 7.42 3.10
N GLY A 187 -7.49 7.07 4.27
CA GLY A 187 -8.65 7.72 4.87
C GLY A 187 -8.32 8.67 6.02
N GLY A 188 -7.02 8.88 6.32
CA GLY A 188 -6.58 9.82 7.34
C GLY A 188 -6.96 9.42 8.77
N PRO A 189 -6.97 10.39 9.71
CA PRO A 189 -7.25 10.13 11.13
C PRO A 189 -8.62 9.49 11.40
N VAL A 190 -9.62 9.81 10.58
CA VAL A 190 -10.99 9.32 10.75
C VAL A 190 -11.11 7.82 10.45
N VAL A 191 -10.25 7.28 9.59
CA VAL A 191 -10.28 5.87 9.18
C VAL A 191 -9.17 5.08 9.86
N GLY A 192 -7.92 5.57 9.78
CA GLY A 192 -6.74 4.83 10.25
C GLY A 192 -6.69 4.61 11.75
N ILE A 193 -6.96 5.63 12.56
CA ILE A 193 -6.86 5.52 14.02
C ILE A 193 -7.94 4.56 14.56
N PRO A 194 -9.23 4.70 14.23
CA PRO A 194 -10.24 3.75 14.70
C PRO A 194 -10.02 2.33 14.17
N ALA A 195 -9.64 2.15 12.90
CA ALA A 195 -9.34 0.84 12.36
C ALA A 195 -8.15 0.17 13.08
N GLY A 196 -7.11 0.95 13.41
CA GLY A 196 -5.97 0.49 14.19
C GLY A 196 -6.34 0.11 15.62
N LEU A 197 -7.23 0.87 16.26
CA LEU A 197 -7.76 0.52 17.59
C LEU A 197 -8.57 -0.78 17.56
N ILE A 198 -9.45 -0.96 16.57
CA ILE A 198 -10.26 -2.17 16.45
C ILE A 198 -9.37 -3.38 16.16
N ALA A 199 -8.50 -3.31 15.14
CA ALA A 199 -7.62 -4.42 14.78
C ALA A 199 -6.55 -4.71 15.85
N GLY A 200 -6.04 -3.68 16.52
CA GLY A 200 -5.14 -3.82 17.66
C GLY A 200 -5.83 -4.47 18.84
N GLY A 201 -7.04 -4.04 19.20
CA GLY A 201 -7.85 -4.69 20.23
C GLY A 201 -8.16 -6.15 19.90
N PHE A 202 -8.50 -6.43 18.65
CA PHE A 202 -8.72 -7.80 18.18
C PHE A 202 -7.45 -8.66 18.29
N ARG A 203 -6.27 -8.11 17.97
CA ARG A 203 -4.98 -8.81 18.18
C ARG A 203 -4.70 -9.03 19.67
N PHE A 204 -5.07 -8.09 20.53
CA PHE A 204 -4.80 -8.17 21.97
C PHE A 204 -5.58 -9.34 22.59
N ILE A 205 -6.86 -9.48 22.22
CA ILE A 205 -7.75 -10.53 22.72
C ILE A 205 -7.28 -11.95 22.32
N GLN A 206 -6.55 -12.10 21.21
CA GLN A 206 -5.97 -13.38 20.80
C GLN A 206 -4.92 -13.93 21.77
N GLY A 207 -4.36 -13.09 22.66
CA GLY A 207 -3.38 -13.51 23.64
C GLY A 207 -2.03 -13.93 23.05
N GLY A 208 -1.23 -14.62 23.87
CA GLY A 208 0.15 -15.02 23.56
C GLY A 208 1.20 -13.97 23.93
N ASN A 209 2.47 -14.38 23.91
CA ASN A 209 3.61 -13.60 24.42
C ASN A 209 3.82 -12.26 23.69
N THR A 210 3.35 -12.14 22.44
CA THR A 210 3.45 -10.91 21.64
C THR A 210 2.13 -10.15 21.52
N ALA A 211 1.09 -10.51 22.29
CA ALA A 211 -0.23 -9.87 22.21
C ALA A 211 -0.15 -8.36 22.39
N PHE A 212 0.45 -7.91 23.49
CA PHE A 212 0.58 -6.49 23.81
C PHE A 212 1.41 -5.72 22.77
N PRO A 213 2.69 -6.08 22.47
CA PRO A 213 3.50 -5.32 21.52
C PRO A 213 2.93 -5.31 20.12
N CYS A 214 2.41 -6.44 19.61
CA CYS A 214 1.81 -6.49 18.28
C CYS A 214 0.53 -5.64 18.18
N SER A 215 -0.25 -5.55 19.26
CA SER A 215 -1.47 -4.73 19.29
C SER A 215 -1.12 -3.25 19.34
N LEU A 216 -0.15 -2.88 20.18
CA LEU A 216 0.35 -1.51 20.28
C LEU A 216 0.93 -1.05 18.94
N ALA A 217 1.74 -1.89 18.30
CA ALA A 217 2.26 -1.62 16.96
C ALA A 217 1.12 -1.33 15.99
N THR A 218 0.09 -2.17 15.93
CA THR A 218 -1.06 -1.96 15.04
C THR A 218 -1.77 -0.63 15.24
N VAL A 219 -1.97 -0.20 16.49
CA VAL A 219 -2.53 1.13 16.78
C VAL A 219 -1.59 2.22 16.25
N ILE A 220 -0.29 2.10 16.49
CA ILE A 220 0.72 3.05 16.00
C ILE A 220 0.77 3.08 14.47
N ALA A 221 0.55 1.96 13.76
CA ALA A 221 0.46 1.95 12.29
C ALA A 221 -0.66 2.89 11.80
N GLY A 222 -1.83 2.79 12.44
CA GLY A 222 -2.99 3.60 12.11
C GLY A 222 -2.70 5.08 12.36
N VAL A 223 -2.14 5.41 13.52
CA VAL A 223 -1.75 6.77 13.89
C VAL A 223 -0.70 7.34 12.93
N LEU A 224 0.39 6.61 12.66
CA LEU A 224 1.46 7.06 11.77
C LEU A 224 0.97 7.28 10.34
N GLY A 225 0.19 6.34 9.80
CA GLY A 225 -0.42 6.51 8.48
C GLY A 225 -1.29 7.75 8.41
N SER A 226 -2.11 7.99 9.45
CA SER A 226 -2.96 9.17 9.56
C SER A 226 -2.18 10.48 9.72
N MET A 227 -1.08 10.49 10.47
CA MET A 227 -0.20 11.66 10.62
C MET A 227 0.45 12.03 9.27
N ILE A 228 0.91 11.02 8.53
CA ILE A 228 1.50 11.22 7.20
C ILE A 228 0.46 11.69 6.19
N TYR A 229 -0.77 11.17 6.26
CA TYR A 229 -1.87 11.66 5.43
C TYR A 229 -2.12 13.17 5.65
N VAL A 230 -2.18 13.62 6.90
CA VAL A 230 -2.38 15.04 7.22
C VAL A 230 -1.18 15.88 6.77
N ALA A 231 0.05 15.42 7.06
CA ALA A 231 1.27 16.11 6.69
C ALA A 231 1.46 16.21 5.17
N ASN A 232 1.05 15.19 4.42
CA ASN A 232 1.11 15.16 2.96
C ASN A 232 -0.13 15.80 2.31
N ARG A 233 -0.84 16.69 3.02
CA ARG A 233 -2.00 17.44 2.53
C ARG A 233 -3.11 16.55 1.96
N LYS A 234 -3.42 15.46 2.64
CA LYS A 234 -4.47 14.49 2.26
C LYS A 234 -4.18 13.74 0.95
N ARG A 235 -2.95 13.82 0.44
CA ARG A 235 -2.50 13.05 -0.72
C ARG A 235 -1.83 11.77 -0.23
N PHE A 236 -2.07 10.68 -0.95
CA PHE A 236 -1.30 9.46 -0.73
C PHE A 236 0.17 9.70 -1.08
N ILE A 237 1.08 9.10 -0.33
CA ILE A 237 2.53 9.22 -0.54
C ILE A 237 2.97 8.51 -1.84
N LYS A 238 4.06 8.98 -2.45
CA LYS A 238 4.58 8.39 -3.70
C LYS A 238 5.20 7.00 -3.47
N GLY A 239 5.17 6.16 -4.50
CA GLY A 239 5.57 4.73 -4.50
C GLY A 239 6.78 4.39 -3.62
N PHE A 240 7.94 4.98 -3.94
CA PHE A 240 9.19 4.72 -3.21
C PHE A 240 9.16 5.16 -1.75
N ALA A 241 8.53 6.30 -1.44
CA ALA A 241 8.40 6.79 -0.08
C ALA A 241 7.49 5.89 0.79
N ALA A 242 6.45 5.29 0.19
CA ALA A 242 5.60 4.33 0.89
C ALA A 242 6.29 3.02 1.20
N ALA A 243 7.09 2.52 0.25
CA ALA A 243 7.90 1.32 0.46
C ALA A 243 8.88 1.52 1.62
N ILE A 244 9.59 2.65 1.65
CA ILE A 244 10.50 3.00 2.74
C ILE A 244 9.74 3.17 4.05
N LEU A 245 8.62 3.88 4.06
CA LEU A 245 7.81 4.05 5.26
C LEU A 245 7.41 2.68 5.85
N MET A 246 6.89 1.79 5.01
CA MET A 246 6.44 0.48 5.45
C MET A 246 7.62 -0.36 5.95
N PHE A 247 8.75 -0.34 5.24
CA PHE A 247 9.98 -1.02 5.63
C PHE A 247 10.46 -0.57 7.02
N LEU A 248 10.62 0.74 7.20
CA LEU A 248 11.07 1.33 8.45
C LEU A 248 10.07 1.05 9.59
N TYR A 249 8.77 1.08 9.29
CA TYR A 249 7.74 0.76 10.26
C TYR A 249 7.76 -0.71 10.71
N ILE A 250 7.99 -1.68 9.82
CA ILE A 250 8.10 -3.10 10.23
C ILE A 250 9.32 -3.30 11.16
N GLY A 251 10.44 -2.64 10.88
CA GLY A 251 11.57 -2.67 11.81
C GLY A 251 11.26 -2.02 13.16
N PHE A 252 10.51 -0.91 13.17
CA PHE A 252 10.01 -0.30 14.41
C PHE A 252 9.08 -1.26 15.19
N GLU A 253 8.20 -1.98 14.51
CA GLU A 253 7.37 -3.02 15.13
C GLU A 253 8.22 -4.12 15.76
N MET A 254 9.23 -4.62 15.05
CA MET A 254 10.14 -5.63 15.60
C MET A 254 10.91 -5.09 16.82
N MET A 255 11.33 -3.82 16.80
CA MET A 255 11.93 -3.17 17.97
C MET A 255 10.96 -3.15 19.15
N LEU A 256 9.69 -2.80 18.95
CA LEU A 256 8.68 -2.83 20.01
C LEU A 256 8.53 -4.24 20.59
N ILE A 257 8.58 -5.28 19.75
CA ILE A 257 8.53 -6.67 20.22
C ILE A 257 9.77 -6.99 21.08
N VAL A 258 10.97 -6.61 20.65
CA VAL A 258 12.22 -6.83 21.43
C VAL A 258 12.18 -6.13 22.78
N VAL A 259 11.71 -4.88 22.82
CA VAL A 259 11.72 -4.05 24.04
C VAL A 259 10.64 -4.48 25.03
N LEU A 260 9.48 -4.89 24.54
CA LEU A 260 8.29 -5.16 25.37
C LEU A 260 8.04 -6.65 25.65
N THR A 261 8.87 -7.54 25.10
CA THR A 261 8.76 -9.00 25.29
C THR A 261 10.07 -9.55 25.83
N PRO A 262 10.06 -10.53 26.74
CA PRO A 262 11.28 -11.14 27.26
C PRO A 262 12.25 -11.60 26.16
N PRO A 263 13.57 -11.38 26.30
CA PRO A 263 14.58 -11.73 25.29
C PRO A 263 14.56 -13.20 24.86
N SER A 264 14.22 -14.11 25.78
CA SER A 264 14.10 -15.55 25.52
C SER A 264 13.06 -15.90 24.45
N ILE A 265 12.09 -15.00 24.21
CA ILE A 265 11.01 -15.19 23.23
C ILE A 265 11.20 -14.25 22.04
N SER A 266 11.51 -12.98 22.31
CA SER A 266 11.46 -11.91 21.31
C SER A 266 12.45 -12.09 20.17
N ILE A 267 13.64 -12.63 20.46
CA ILE A 267 14.71 -12.74 19.45
C ILE A 267 14.44 -13.88 18.48
N GLY A 268 14.02 -15.04 18.98
CA GLY A 268 13.56 -16.14 18.14
C GLY A 268 12.37 -15.73 17.26
N TYR A 269 11.44 -14.98 17.84
CA TYR A 269 10.28 -14.43 17.12
C TYR A 269 10.69 -13.49 15.99
N VAL A 270 11.52 -12.48 16.29
CA VAL A 270 11.97 -11.49 15.28
C VAL A 270 12.77 -12.16 14.17
N ASN A 271 13.71 -13.05 14.51
CA ASN A 271 14.51 -13.76 13.51
C ASN A 271 13.66 -14.62 12.57
N ALA A 272 12.60 -15.24 13.10
CA ALA A 272 11.72 -16.11 12.33
C ALA A 272 10.85 -15.34 11.32
N ILE A 273 10.28 -14.19 11.73
CA ILE A 273 9.24 -13.54 10.92
C ILE A 273 9.63 -12.20 10.30
N TYR A 274 10.68 -11.52 10.78
CA TYR A 274 11.04 -10.20 10.28
C TYR A 274 11.28 -10.16 8.76
N PRO A 275 12.06 -11.09 8.15
CA PRO A 275 12.26 -11.10 6.70
C PRO A 275 10.95 -11.30 5.92
N LEU A 276 10.06 -12.14 6.44
CA LEU A 276 8.77 -12.45 5.82
C LEU A 276 7.82 -11.26 5.89
N MET A 277 7.74 -10.61 7.05
CA MET A 277 6.89 -9.44 7.26
C MET A 277 7.38 -8.23 6.47
N VAL A 278 8.70 -8.03 6.35
CA VAL A 278 9.28 -7.02 5.45
C VAL A 278 8.89 -7.32 4.01
N PHE A 279 9.13 -8.54 3.53
CA PHE A 279 8.77 -8.94 2.18
C PHE A 279 7.28 -8.68 1.92
N GLY A 280 6.39 -9.29 2.69
CA GLY A 280 4.97 -9.22 2.40
C GLY A 280 4.36 -7.83 2.58
N SER A 281 4.74 -7.10 3.64
CA SER A 281 4.16 -5.79 3.91
C SER A 281 4.66 -4.70 2.97
N VAL A 282 5.96 -4.70 2.65
CA VAL A 282 6.53 -3.72 1.70
C VAL A 282 6.05 -4.02 0.29
N PHE A 283 6.10 -5.29 -0.12
CA PHE A 283 5.60 -5.73 -1.43
C PHE A 283 4.11 -5.39 -1.59
N GLY A 284 3.28 -5.73 -0.60
CA GLY A 284 1.86 -5.43 -0.64
C GLY A 284 1.54 -3.93 -0.62
N MET A 285 2.30 -3.10 0.12
CA MET A 285 2.17 -1.64 0.07
C MET A 285 2.45 -1.08 -1.33
N VAL A 286 3.50 -1.58 -2.00
CA VAL A 286 3.85 -1.18 -3.37
C VAL A 286 2.76 -1.61 -4.36
N LEU A 287 2.27 -2.84 -4.27
CA LEU A 287 1.19 -3.29 -5.15
C LEU A 287 -0.10 -2.50 -4.93
N PHE A 288 -0.46 -2.21 -3.68
CA PHE A 288 -1.62 -1.39 -3.37
C PHE A 288 -1.52 0.04 -3.95
N LEU A 289 -0.33 0.62 -3.96
CA LEU A 289 -0.10 1.91 -4.62
C LEU A 289 -0.34 1.85 -6.14
N MET A 290 0.03 0.74 -6.78
CA MET A 290 -0.21 0.53 -8.21
C MET A 290 -1.71 0.47 -8.49
N ILE A 291 -2.46 -0.25 -7.65
CA ILE A 291 -3.92 -0.33 -7.70
C ILE A 291 -4.57 1.06 -7.58
N ILE A 292 -4.10 1.89 -6.65
CA ILE A 292 -4.61 3.26 -6.49
C ILE A 292 -4.29 4.12 -7.72
N LYS A 293 -3.07 4.00 -8.26
CA LYS A 293 -2.63 4.79 -9.42
C LYS A 293 -3.47 4.47 -10.65
N GLU A 294 -3.81 3.21 -10.87
CA GLU A 294 -4.70 2.78 -11.96
C GLU A 294 -6.09 3.40 -11.80
N ASN A 295 -6.72 3.22 -10.64
CA ASN A 295 -8.07 3.76 -10.39
C ASN A 295 -8.14 5.29 -10.53
N LYS A 296 -7.05 6.03 -10.25
CA LYS A 296 -6.98 7.48 -10.49
C LYS A 296 -6.86 7.83 -11.97
N HIS A 297 -6.12 7.04 -12.74
CA HIS A 297 -5.98 7.24 -14.17
C HIS A 297 -7.31 6.98 -14.89
N ASP A 298 -7.99 5.87 -14.54
CA ASP A 298 -9.31 5.52 -15.06
C ASP A 298 -10.33 6.63 -14.75
N ALA A 299 -10.29 7.17 -13.53
CA ALA A 299 -11.19 8.23 -13.12
C ALA A 299 -10.99 9.53 -13.91
N HIS A 300 -9.75 9.88 -14.23
CA HIS A 300 -9.44 11.05 -15.05
C HIS A 300 -9.81 10.85 -16.52
N SER A 301 -9.47 9.70 -17.10
CA SER A 301 -9.80 9.36 -18.49
C SER A 301 -11.32 9.37 -18.73
N TYR A 302 -12.11 8.86 -17.78
CA TYR A 302 -13.57 8.89 -17.88
C TYR A 302 -14.17 10.31 -17.77
N GLU A 303 -13.53 11.20 -16.99
CA GLU A 303 -13.97 12.59 -16.84
C GLU A 303 -13.64 13.41 -18.10
N GLU A 304 -12.49 13.17 -18.71
CA GLU A 304 -12.07 13.75 -20.00
C GLU A 304 -12.98 13.29 -21.14
N LEU A 305 -13.32 11.99 -21.21
CA LEU A 305 -14.30 11.47 -22.18
C LEU A 305 -15.67 12.14 -22.05
N ARG A 306 -16.16 12.35 -20.82
CA ARG A 306 -17.44 13.04 -20.58
C ARG A 306 -17.40 14.51 -20.97
N LEU A 307 -16.28 15.19 -20.72
CA LEU A 307 -16.11 16.59 -21.13
C LEU A 307 -16.12 16.68 -22.66
N ASN A 308 -15.40 15.80 -23.36
CA ASN A 308 -15.41 15.76 -24.82
C ASN A 308 -16.81 15.45 -25.38
N GLU A 309 -17.56 14.53 -24.76
CA GLU A 309 -18.95 14.24 -25.16
C GLU A 309 -19.87 15.45 -24.95
N PHE A 310 -19.68 16.19 -23.87
CA PHE A 310 -20.42 17.41 -23.58
C PHE A 310 -20.05 18.56 -24.55
N GLU A 311 -18.77 18.75 -24.85
CA GLU A 311 -18.29 19.70 -25.85
C GLU A 311 -18.86 19.39 -27.24
N ASN A 312 -18.81 18.12 -27.67
CA ASN A 312 -19.43 17.71 -28.94
C ASN A 312 -20.94 17.98 -28.97
N THR A 313 -21.63 17.79 -27.84
CA THR A 313 -23.06 18.08 -27.73
C THR A 313 -23.33 19.58 -27.85
N LEU A 314 -22.51 20.42 -27.20
CA LEU A 314 -22.62 21.87 -27.31
C LEU A 314 -22.37 22.36 -28.74
N ASP A 315 -21.36 21.81 -29.41
CA ASP A 315 -21.07 22.12 -30.82
C ASP A 315 -22.24 21.73 -31.74
N GLU A 316 -22.91 20.60 -31.49
CA GLU A 316 -24.11 20.22 -32.23
C GLU A 316 -25.26 21.23 -32.03
N TYR A 317 -25.48 21.70 -30.80
CA TYR A 317 -26.50 22.72 -30.52
C TYR A 317 -26.14 24.07 -31.14
N GLN A 318 -24.86 24.46 -31.10
CA GLN A 318 -24.39 25.70 -31.70
C GLN A 318 -24.63 25.70 -33.22
N ASN A 319 -24.26 24.62 -33.91
CA ASN A 319 -24.51 24.46 -35.34
C ASN A 319 -26.01 24.51 -35.69
N LYS A 320 -26.89 23.95 -34.85
CA LYS A 320 -28.35 24.05 -35.02
C LYS A 320 -28.86 25.48 -34.85
N ILE A 321 -28.30 26.24 -33.90
CA ILE A 321 -28.65 27.65 -33.70
C ILE A 321 -28.23 28.47 -34.93
N ASP A 322 -27.00 28.29 -35.40
CA ASP A 322 -26.48 29.00 -36.57
C ASP A 322 -27.35 28.72 -37.82
N GLN A 323 -27.75 27.47 -38.04
CA GLN A 323 -28.70 27.10 -39.11
C GLN A 323 -30.07 27.78 -38.96
N LEU A 324 -30.62 27.83 -37.74
CA LEU A 324 -31.89 28.50 -37.49
C LEU A 324 -31.80 30.02 -37.70
N GLU A 325 -30.67 30.64 -37.35
CA GLU A 325 -30.42 32.06 -37.59
C GLU A 325 -30.37 32.37 -39.09
N GLU A 326 -29.68 31.53 -39.88
CA GLU A 326 -29.62 31.65 -41.34
C GLU A 326 -31.01 31.48 -41.97
N ASP A 327 -31.79 30.48 -41.54
CA ASP A 327 -33.16 30.26 -42.01
C ASP A 327 -34.08 31.46 -41.69
N ILE A 328 -33.96 32.05 -40.50
CA ILE A 328 -34.71 33.24 -40.09
C ILE A 328 -34.33 34.45 -40.97
N GLU A 329 -33.05 34.63 -41.29
CA GLU A 329 -32.59 35.73 -42.13
C GLU A 329 -33.10 35.60 -43.57
N ILE A 330 -33.08 34.38 -44.14
CA ILE A 330 -33.68 34.08 -45.45
C ILE A 330 -35.18 34.39 -45.46
N LEU A 331 -35.90 34.01 -44.39
CA LEU A 331 -37.34 34.28 -44.27
C LEU A 331 -37.65 35.78 -44.16
N LYS A 332 -36.85 36.55 -43.40
CA LYS A 332 -36.98 38.01 -43.30
C LYS A 332 -36.78 38.68 -44.66
N ASN A 333 -35.72 38.34 -45.38
CA ASN A 333 -35.42 38.91 -46.69
C ASN A 333 -36.52 38.61 -47.72
N LYS A 334 -37.10 37.39 -47.70
CA LYS A 334 -38.26 37.05 -48.55
C LYS A 334 -39.51 37.85 -48.20
N ASN A 335 -39.73 38.11 -46.91
CA ASN A 335 -40.86 38.89 -46.45
C ASN A 335 -40.74 40.35 -46.91
N ASP A 336 -39.57 40.95 -46.78
CA ASP A 336 -39.33 42.34 -47.20
C ASP A 336 -39.50 42.52 -48.72
N LEU A 337 -39.12 41.53 -49.53
CA LEU A 337 -39.37 41.46 -50.98
C LEU A 337 -40.85 41.33 -51.36
N TYR A 338 -41.69 40.81 -50.48
CA TYR A 338 -43.13 40.60 -50.74
C TYR A 338 -43.97 41.83 -50.38
N TYR A 339 -43.46 42.74 -49.54
CA TYR A 339 -44.14 43.94 -49.07
C TYR A 339 -43.53 45.25 -49.60
N SER A 340 -42.55 45.18 -50.51
CA SER A 340 -41.98 46.28 -51.29
C SER A 340 -42.64 46.45 -52.65
#